data_AF-A0A2A5FTF7-F1
#
_entry.id   AF-A0A2A5FTF7-F1
#
_cell.length_a   1.000
_cell.length_b   1.000
_cell.length_c   1.000
_cell.angle_alpha   90.00
_cell.angle_beta   90.00
_cell.angle_gamma   90.00
#
_symmetry.space_group_name_H-M   'P 1'
#
loop_
_entity.id
_entity.type
_entity.pdbx_description
1 polymer ?
#
loop_
_entity_poly.entity_id
_entity_poly.type
_entity_poly.pdbx_seq_one_letter_code
_entity_poly.pdbx_strand_id
1 'polypeptide(L)'
;MNQHGTSDLSNIELRHVHFWDLDIRQRQDDDGNIYVYQNEPLGPTQSRITDKLIEWAKATPDAMFLADRREGLDGWRSLTYGQFLTSVEHISQSLLDQNLSVDRPVLILSGNDIEHALLALACIHVGIPYAPISQAYSLISKDHSKLKDIVKLLNPGLIFAADGKIFDKAIEAVATENVQIFVTANPANASQKLFAELQETTISSDVAKAHEVVEPDTIAKFLFTSGTTGSPKAVINTNGMICANQA
;
A
#
# COMPACT_ATOMS: atom_id res chain seq x y z
N MET A 1 5.60 -14.14 -36.30
CA MET A 1 5.48 -13.10 -37.35
C MET A 1 4.49 -12.08 -36.80
N ASN A 2 4.97 -11.09 -36.06
CA ASN A 2 4.11 -10.10 -35.42
C ASN A 2 3.68 -9.08 -36.47
N GLN A 3 2.40 -9.08 -36.83
CA GLN A 3 1.81 -8.02 -37.64
C GLN A 3 1.54 -6.82 -36.72
N HIS A 4 2.50 -5.91 -36.62
CA HIS A 4 2.22 -4.57 -36.09
C HIS A 4 1.52 -3.78 -37.19
N GLY A 5 0.18 -3.80 -37.17
CA GLY A 5 -0.62 -2.87 -37.96
C GLY A 5 -0.33 -1.45 -37.51
N THR A 6 0.25 -0.64 -38.38
CA THR A 6 0.38 0.81 -38.19
C THR A 6 -1.00 1.42 -38.40
N SER A 7 -1.79 1.53 -37.33
CA SER A 7 -3.02 2.30 -37.33
C SER A 7 -2.67 3.78 -37.48
N ASP A 8 -3.23 4.44 -38.50
CA ASP A 8 -3.13 5.89 -38.65
C ASP A 8 -3.96 6.58 -37.55
N LEU A 9 -3.26 7.19 -36.58
CA LEU A 9 -3.88 7.82 -35.41
C LEU A 9 -4.25 9.29 -35.66
N SER A 10 -4.05 9.82 -36.87
CA SER A 10 -4.18 11.26 -37.15
C SER A 10 -5.59 11.82 -36.95
N ASN A 11 -6.61 10.96 -36.98
CA ASN A 11 -8.03 11.34 -36.90
C ASN A 11 -8.76 10.72 -35.70
N ILE A 12 -8.04 10.23 -34.70
CA ILE A 12 -8.68 9.72 -33.48
C ILE A 12 -9.11 10.90 -32.62
N GLU A 13 -10.42 10.97 -32.33
CA GLU A 13 -10.96 11.91 -31.37
C GLU A 13 -10.41 11.58 -29.98
N LEU A 14 -9.42 12.36 -29.54
CA LEU A 14 -8.86 12.22 -28.21
C LEU A 14 -9.84 12.77 -27.19
N ARG A 15 -10.06 12.04 -26.10
CA ARG A 15 -10.82 12.54 -24.95
C ARG A 15 -10.20 13.86 -24.51
N HIS A 16 -10.99 14.92 -24.45
CA HIS A 16 -10.55 16.19 -23.88
C HIS A 16 -10.12 15.96 -22.43
N VAL A 17 -8.83 16.18 -22.14
CA VAL A 17 -8.29 16.10 -20.80
C VAL A 17 -8.31 17.50 -20.22
N HIS A 18 -9.03 17.68 -19.11
CA HIS A 18 -9.01 18.93 -18.38
C HIS A 18 -7.68 19.02 -17.63
N PHE A 19 -6.79 19.90 -18.09
CA PHE A 19 -5.62 20.30 -17.30
C PHE A 19 -6.01 21.50 -16.43
N TRP A 20 -5.36 21.63 -15.28
CA TRP A 20 -5.54 22.80 -14.42
C TRP A 20 -5.04 24.06 -15.12
N ASP A 21 -5.72 25.18 -14.88
CA ASP A 21 -5.25 26.50 -15.32
C ASP A 21 -4.27 27.06 -14.28
N LEU A 22 -3.13 27.55 -14.77
CA LEU A 22 -2.07 28.09 -13.92
C LEU A 22 -2.48 29.45 -13.34
N ASP A 23 -2.91 29.50 -12.08
CA ASP A 23 -3.26 30.74 -11.37
C ASP A 23 -2.50 30.85 -10.05
N ILE A 24 -1.24 31.25 -10.16
CA ILE A 24 -0.29 31.24 -9.05
C ILE A 24 -0.22 32.61 -8.37
N ARG A 25 -0.30 32.60 -7.03
CA ARG A 25 0.06 33.73 -6.18
C ARG A 25 1.36 33.44 -5.43
N GLN A 26 2.21 34.45 -5.34
CA GLN A 26 3.44 34.42 -4.57
C GLN A 26 3.40 35.44 -3.42
N ARG A 27 3.95 35.07 -2.26
CA ARG A 27 4.22 35.98 -1.14
C ARG A 27 5.65 35.77 -0.66
N GLN A 28 6.39 36.82 -0.35
CA GLN A 28 7.66 36.74 0.35
C GLN A 28 7.48 37.29 1.78
N ASP A 29 8.09 36.64 2.78
CA ASP A 29 8.15 37.17 4.15
C ASP A 29 9.42 37.99 4.42
N ASP A 30 9.53 38.55 5.62
CA ASP A 30 10.65 39.40 6.02
C ASP A 30 11.99 38.64 6.13
N ASP A 31 11.94 37.32 6.29
CA ASP A 31 13.11 36.43 6.31
C ASP A 31 13.55 36.03 4.88
N GLY A 32 12.81 36.50 3.86
CA GLY A 32 13.07 36.21 2.47
C GLY A 32 12.49 34.89 1.96
N ASN A 33 11.71 34.16 2.76
CA ASN A 33 11.05 32.92 2.34
C ASN A 33 9.96 33.22 1.31
N ILE A 34 9.95 32.46 0.22
CA ILE A 34 8.97 32.58 -0.86
C ILE A 34 7.92 31.49 -0.71
N TYR A 35 6.68 31.91 -0.53
CA TYR A 35 5.50 31.06 -0.52
C TYR A 35 4.80 31.14 -1.88
N VAL A 36 4.51 29.99 -2.47
CA VAL A 36 3.83 29.85 -3.77
C VAL A 36 2.53 29.10 -3.55
N TYR A 37 1.43 29.64 -4.04
CA TYR A 37 0.08 29.09 -3.90
C TYR A 37 -0.60 29.02 -5.27
N GLN A 38 -1.42 27.99 -5.48
CA GLN A 38 -2.48 28.02 -6.49
C GLN A 38 -3.67 28.73 -5.85
N ASN A 39 -4.24 29.73 -6.53
CA ASN A 39 -5.39 30.50 -6.04
C ASN A 39 -6.67 29.68 -6.07
N GLU A 40 -6.82 28.80 -7.06
CA GLU A 40 -7.96 27.89 -7.12
C GLU A 40 -7.92 26.93 -5.92
N PRO A 41 -9.02 26.83 -5.13
CA PRO A 41 -9.07 25.90 -4.03
C PRO A 41 -9.06 24.47 -4.56
N LEU A 42 -8.46 23.56 -3.78
CA LEU A 42 -8.60 22.13 -4.05
C LEU A 42 -10.10 21.77 -4.03
N GLY A 43 -10.55 21.05 -5.06
CA GLY A 43 -11.91 20.53 -5.12
C GLY A 43 -12.22 19.57 -3.96
N PRO A 44 -13.48 19.15 -3.78
CA PRO A 44 -13.83 18.19 -2.75
C PRO A 44 -13.10 16.86 -2.98
N THR A 45 -12.31 16.44 -2.00
CA THR A 45 -11.61 15.15 -2.01
C THR A 45 -12.27 14.19 -1.02
N GLN A 46 -12.11 12.90 -1.24
CA GLN A 46 -12.44 11.91 -0.21
C GLN A 46 -11.53 12.08 0.99
N SER A 47 -12.03 11.73 2.18
CA SER A 47 -11.23 11.77 3.40
C SER A 47 -10.27 10.58 3.50
N ARG A 48 -10.68 9.43 2.96
CA ARG A 48 -9.95 8.15 3.07
C ARG A 48 -9.98 7.43 1.73
N ILE A 49 -8.87 6.80 1.36
CA ILE A 49 -8.81 6.09 0.07
C ILE A 49 -9.79 4.90 0.01
N THR A 50 -10.06 4.27 1.17
CA THR A 50 -10.92 3.09 1.28
C THR A 50 -12.41 3.42 1.15
N ASP A 51 -12.81 4.69 1.26
CA ASP A 51 -14.21 5.09 1.08
C ASP A 51 -14.68 4.80 -0.36
N LYS A 52 -13.80 4.98 -1.35
CA LYS A 52 -14.09 4.62 -2.74
C LYS A 52 -14.20 3.11 -2.95
N LEU A 53 -13.39 2.32 -2.25
CA LEU A 53 -13.53 0.86 -2.28
C LEU A 53 -14.91 0.45 -1.74
N ILE A 54 -15.35 1.04 -0.62
CA ILE A 54 -16.66 0.77 -0.02
C ILE A 54 -17.81 1.21 -0.94
N GLU A 55 -17.71 2.39 -1.53
CA GLU A 55 -18.68 2.92 -2.49
C GLU A 55 -18.88 1.95 -3.66
N TRP A 56 -17.80 1.52 -4.30
CA TRP A 56 -17.87 0.63 -5.46
C TRP A 56 -18.22 -0.81 -5.09
N ALA A 57 -17.78 -1.31 -3.94
CA ALA A 57 -18.23 -2.61 -3.44
C ALA A 57 -19.75 -2.66 -3.19
N LYS A 58 -20.36 -1.54 -2.80
CA LYS A 58 -21.83 -1.43 -2.69
C LYS A 58 -22.51 -1.27 -4.04
N ALA A 59 -21.95 -0.44 -4.92
CA ALA A 59 -22.58 -0.12 -6.21
C ALA A 59 -22.46 -1.24 -7.25
N THR A 60 -21.34 -1.97 -7.26
CA THR A 60 -21.02 -2.99 -8.26
C THR A 60 -20.19 -4.14 -7.65
N PRO A 61 -20.77 -4.88 -6.68
CA PRO A 61 -20.05 -5.90 -5.92
C PRO A 61 -19.43 -7.00 -6.78
N ASP A 62 -20.03 -7.32 -7.92
CA ASP A 62 -19.63 -8.42 -8.81
C ASP A 62 -18.66 -7.99 -9.92
N ALA A 63 -18.40 -6.68 -10.07
CA ALA A 63 -17.40 -6.23 -11.04
C ALA A 63 -15.99 -6.60 -10.58
N MET A 64 -15.18 -7.06 -11.53
CA MET A 64 -13.77 -7.34 -11.29
C MET A 64 -13.04 -6.07 -10.86
N PHE A 65 -12.37 -6.13 -9.71
CA PHE A 65 -11.56 -5.04 -9.20
C PHE A 65 -10.08 -5.24 -9.52
N LEU A 66 -9.54 -6.40 -9.17
CA LEU A 66 -8.12 -6.70 -9.32
C LEU A 66 -7.92 -8.13 -9.82
N ALA A 67 -6.92 -8.31 -10.69
CA ALA A 67 -6.53 -9.61 -11.19
C ALA A 67 -5.01 -9.71 -11.34
N ASP A 68 -4.47 -10.88 -11.04
CA ASP A 68 -3.07 -11.21 -11.23
C ASP A 68 -2.89 -12.60 -11.84
N ARG A 69 -1.64 -12.87 -12.25
CA ARG A 69 -1.20 -14.20 -12.64
C ARG A 69 -0.16 -14.67 -11.66
N ARG A 70 -0.33 -15.89 -11.16
CA ARG A 70 0.58 -16.49 -10.20
C ARG A 70 1.27 -17.69 -10.84
N GLU A 71 2.56 -17.82 -10.55
CA GLU A 71 3.30 -19.00 -10.94
C GLU A 71 2.68 -20.26 -10.33
N GLY A 72 2.46 -21.29 -11.16
CA GLY A 72 1.82 -22.54 -10.74
C GLY A 72 0.29 -22.56 -10.81
N LEU A 73 -0.37 -21.46 -11.17
CA LEU A 73 -1.80 -21.45 -11.51
C LEU A 73 -1.99 -21.22 -13.02
N ASP A 74 -2.94 -21.94 -13.61
CA ASP A 74 -3.34 -21.68 -14.99
C ASP A 74 -4.37 -20.53 -15.03
N GLY A 75 -4.16 -19.58 -15.93
CA GLY A 75 -5.04 -18.44 -16.12
C GLY A 75 -4.87 -17.26 -15.14
N TRP A 76 -5.88 -16.40 -15.11
CA TRP A 76 -5.95 -15.23 -14.23
C TRP A 76 -6.69 -15.58 -12.95
N ARG A 77 -6.14 -15.17 -11.81
CA ARG A 77 -6.89 -15.05 -10.56
C ARG A 77 -7.49 -13.65 -10.52
N SER A 78 -8.76 -13.53 -10.12
CA SER A 78 -9.43 -12.24 -10.00
C SER A 78 -10.24 -12.16 -8.71
N LEU A 79 -10.40 -10.94 -8.21
CA LEU A 79 -11.30 -10.60 -7.13
C LEU A 79 -12.27 -9.52 -7.61
N THR A 80 -13.54 -9.68 -7.27
CA THR A 80 -14.53 -8.63 -7.43
C THR A 80 -14.40 -7.57 -6.34
N TYR A 81 -15.03 -6.40 -6.52
CA TYR A 81 -15.06 -5.37 -5.48
C TYR A 81 -15.61 -5.89 -4.14
N GLY A 82 -16.70 -6.67 -4.17
CA GLY A 82 -17.30 -7.25 -2.98
C GLY A 82 -16.35 -8.22 -2.26
N GLN A 83 -15.75 -9.16 -3.00
CA GLN A 83 -14.79 -10.12 -2.45
C GLN A 83 -13.55 -9.44 -1.88
N PHE A 84 -13.08 -8.40 -2.55
CA PHE A 84 -11.92 -7.63 -2.12
C PHE A 84 -12.20 -6.89 -0.81
N LEU A 85 -13.35 -6.21 -0.69
CA LEU A 85 -13.73 -5.52 0.55
C LEU A 85 -13.89 -6.50 1.72
N THR A 86 -14.59 -7.63 1.53
CA THR A 86 -14.71 -8.66 2.57
C THR A 86 -13.33 -9.14 3.04
N SER A 87 -12.42 -9.41 2.11
CA SER A 87 -11.05 -9.82 2.44
C SER A 87 -10.29 -8.74 3.22
N VAL A 88 -10.44 -7.46 2.83
CA VAL A 88 -9.86 -6.31 3.54
C VAL A 88 -10.37 -6.26 4.98
N GLU A 89 -11.66 -6.46 5.24
CA GLU A 89 -12.24 -6.43 6.58
C GLU A 89 -11.74 -7.57 7.47
N HIS A 90 -11.65 -8.80 6.94
CA HIS A 90 -11.07 -9.95 7.67
C HIS A 90 -9.60 -9.70 8.06
N ILE A 91 -8.79 -9.27 7.10
CA ILE A 91 -7.38 -8.96 7.36
C ILE A 91 -7.27 -7.82 8.36
N SER A 92 -8.10 -6.77 8.21
CA SER A 92 -8.13 -5.63 9.13
C SER A 92 -8.35 -6.05 10.57
N GLN A 93 -9.31 -6.96 10.82
CA GLN A 93 -9.51 -7.53 12.16
C GLN A 93 -8.23 -8.23 12.66
N SER A 94 -7.61 -9.07 11.81
CA SER A 94 -6.37 -9.76 12.17
C SER A 94 -5.23 -8.80 12.54
N LEU A 95 -5.12 -7.66 11.86
CA LEU A 95 -4.13 -6.63 12.15
C LEU A 95 -4.40 -5.95 13.51
N LEU A 96 -5.66 -5.68 13.83
CA LEU A 96 -6.08 -5.13 15.12
C LEU A 96 -5.79 -6.10 16.28
N ASP A 97 -6.09 -7.40 16.11
CA ASP A 97 -5.84 -8.44 17.12
C ASP A 97 -4.34 -8.59 17.44
N GLN A 98 -3.48 -8.24 16.48
CA GLN A 98 -2.03 -8.24 16.61
C GLN A 98 -1.47 -6.96 17.25
N ASN A 99 -2.33 -6.02 17.66
CA ASN A 99 -1.97 -4.73 18.27
C ASN A 99 -0.96 -3.94 17.41
N LEU A 100 -1.13 -3.98 16.09
CA LEU A 100 -0.34 -3.19 15.17
C LEU A 100 -0.79 -1.72 15.23
N SER A 101 0.15 -0.80 15.00
CA SER A 101 -0.08 0.64 15.15
C SER A 101 0.95 1.44 14.35
N VAL A 102 0.91 2.77 14.46
CA VAL A 102 1.96 3.65 13.92
C VAL A 102 3.36 3.34 14.46
N ASP A 103 3.47 2.84 15.70
CA ASP A 103 4.73 2.47 16.35
C ASP A 103 5.17 1.04 16.02
N ARG A 104 4.24 0.23 15.49
CA ARG A 104 4.42 -1.17 15.09
C ARG A 104 3.77 -1.43 13.72
N PRO A 105 4.23 -0.74 12.67
CA PRO A 105 3.59 -0.79 11.36
C PRO A 105 3.84 -2.12 10.63
N VAL A 106 3.22 -2.28 9.47
CA VAL A 106 3.39 -3.45 8.59
C VAL A 106 4.53 -3.20 7.60
N LEU A 107 5.48 -4.12 7.49
CA LEU A 107 6.50 -4.12 6.44
C LEU A 107 6.11 -5.12 5.34
N ILE A 108 6.13 -4.71 4.07
CA ILE A 108 5.77 -5.56 2.93
C ILE A 108 7.00 -5.79 2.04
N LEU A 109 7.39 -7.04 1.89
CA LEU A 109 8.44 -7.53 0.99
C LEU A 109 7.80 -8.30 -0.18
N SER A 110 7.24 -7.57 -1.14
CA SER A 110 6.54 -8.17 -2.28
C SER A 110 6.81 -7.44 -3.59
N GLY A 111 6.53 -8.10 -4.70
CA GLY A 111 6.30 -7.45 -5.99
C GLY A 111 4.86 -6.95 -6.12
N ASN A 112 4.34 -7.04 -7.33
CA ASN A 112 2.93 -6.82 -7.60
C ASN A 112 2.19 -8.16 -7.43
N ASP A 113 1.40 -8.27 -6.39
CA ASP A 113 0.46 -9.37 -6.15
C ASP A 113 -0.84 -8.85 -5.50
N ILE A 114 -1.89 -9.67 -5.54
CA ILE A 114 -3.17 -9.32 -4.90
C ILE A 114 -3.04 -9.23 -3.38
N GLU A 115 -2.21 -10.07 -2.74
CA GLU A 115 -2.03 -10.10 -1.29
C GLU A 115 -1.42 -8.80 -0.74
N HIS A 116 -0.44 -8.20 -1.44
CA HIS A 116 0.06 -6.87 -1.13
C HIS A 116 -1.06 -5.85 -1.21
N ALA A 117 -1.87 -5.85 -2.28
CA ALA A 117 -2.98 -4.89 -2.41
C ALA A 117 -4.01 -5.05 -1.28
N LEU A 118 -4.38 -6.28 -0.94
CA LEU A 118 -5.29 -6.61 0.16
C LEU A 118 -4.74 -6.12 1.50
N LEU A 119 -3.48 -6.46 1.81
CA LEU A 119 -2.84 -6.08 3.07
C LEU A 119 -2.67 -4.57 3.19
N ALA A 120 -2.24 -3.90 2.11
CA ALA A 120 -2.08 -2.45 2.09
C ALA A 120 -3.41 -1.74 2.33
N LEU A 121 -4.50 -2.17 1.67
CA LEU A 121 -5.81 -1.55 1.87
C LEU A 121 -6.43 -1.91 3.22
N ALA A 122 -6.18 -3.11 3.77
CA ALA A 122 -6.54 -3.44 5.15
C ALA A 122 -5.83 -2.56 6.18
N CYS A 123 -4.52 -2.37 6.02
CA CYS A 123 -3.73 -1.44 6.84
C CYS A 123 -4.36 -0.04 6.86
N ILE A 124 -4.58 0.55 5.67
CA ILE A 124 -5.18 1.88 5.57
C ILE A 124 -6.61 1.92 6.12
N HIS A 125 -7.40 0.86 5.92
CA HIS A 125 -8.79 0.78 6.36
C HIS A 125 -8.94 0.93 7.89
N VAL A 126 -7.98 0.43 8.67
CA VAL A 126 -8.00 0.55 10.14
C VAL A 126 -6.92 1.48 10.69
N GLY A 127 -6.35 2.35 9.86
CA GLY A 127 -5.41 3.39 10.30
C GLY A 127 -4.04 2.88 10.74
N ILE A 128 -3.66 1.67 10.34
CA ILE A 128 -2.34 1.09 10.58
C ILE A 128 -1.47 1.40 9.36
N PRO A 129 -0.32 2.09 9.49
CA PRO A 129 0.50 2.37 8.34
C PRO A 129 1.30 1.14 7.89
N TYR A 130 1.54 1.07 6.58
CA TYR A 130 2.41 0.04 5.99
C TYR A 130 3.62 0.66 5.26
N ALA A 131 4.66 -0.14 5.07
CA ALA A 131 5.86 0.23 4.34
C ALA A 131 6.19 -0.82 3.28
N PRO A 132 5.88 -0.55 1.99
CA PRO A 132 6.31 -1.42 0.90
C PRO A 132 7.79 -1.19 0.61
N ILE A 133 8.58 -2.26 0.62
CA ILE A 133 10.02 -2.20 0.35
C ILE A 133 10.32 -2.73 -1.04
N SER A 134 11.13 -1.97 -1.78
CA SER A 134 11.60 -2.38 -3.10
C SER A 134 12.28 -3.75 -3.04
N GLN A 135 11.94 -4.63 -3.99
CA GLN A 135 12.57 -5.95 -4.13
C GLN A 135 14.10 -5.88 -4.22
N ALA A 136 14.67 -4.77 -4.72
CA ALA A 136 16.13 -4.60 -4.79
C ALA A 136 16.80 -4.66 -3.41
N TYR A 137 16.16 -4.13 -2.37
CA TYR A 137 16.71 -4.14 -1.01
C TYR A 137 16.60 -5.51 -0.32
N SER A 138 15.69 -6.36 -0.81
CA SER A 138 15.42 -7.68 -0.22
C SER A 138 16.09 -8.82 -0.99
N LEU A 139 16.07 -8.78 -2.33
CA LEU A 139 16.50 -9.89 -3.20
C LEU A 139 17.86 -9.68 -3.85
N ILE A 140 18.21 -8.43 -4.18
CA ILE A 140 19.48 -8.11 -4.88
C ILE A 140 20.60 -7.82 -3.88
N SER A 141 20.27 -7.14 -2.77
CA SER A 141 21.23 -6.88 -1.71
C SER A 141 21.69 -8.18 -1.03
N LYS A 142 23.01 -8.31 -0.84
CA LYS A 142 23.61 -9.48 -0.17
C LYS A 142 23.74 -9.33 1.35
N ASP A 143 23.85 -8.09 1.84
CA ASP A 143 24.08 -7.80 3.27
C ASP A 143 22.83 -7.29 4.01
N HIS A 144 21.78 -6.96 3.24
CA HIS A 144 20.51 -6.38 3.69
C HIS A 144 20.68 -5.13 4.57
N SER A 145 21.78 -4.40 4.42
CA SER A 145 22.12 -3.22 5.24
C SER A 145 21.01 -2.17 5.23
N LYS A 146 20.52 -1.80 4.04
CA LYS A 146 19.39 -0.87 3.88
C LYS A 146 18.10 -1.38 4.52
N LEU A 147 17.81 -2.67 4.39
CA LEU A 147 16.62 -3.27 4.98
C LEU A 147 16.71 -3.26 6.52
N LYS A 148 17.90 -3.54 7.08
CA LYS A 148 18.16 -3.43 8.53
C LYS A 148 17.98 -2.00 9.03
N ASP A 149 18.49 -1.00 8.32
CA ASP A 149 18.31 0.41 8.68
C ASP A 149 16.82 0.81 8.67
N ILE A 150 16.09 0.37 7.64
CA ILE A 150 14.64 0.59 7.53
C ILE A 150 13.91 -0.04 8.69
N VAL A 151 14.15 -1.33 8.98
CA VAL A 151 13.48 -2.04 10.08
C VAL A 151 13.83 -1.45 11.43
N LYS A 152 15.08 -1.00 11.63
CA LYS A 152 15.49 -0.31 12.86
C LYS A 152 14.75 0.99 13.06
N LEU A 153 14.51 1.76 12.00
CA LEU A 153 13.78 3.02 12.06
C LEU A 153 12.27 2.79 12.20
N LEU A 154 11.75 1.78 11.50
CA LEU A 154 10.31 1.52 11.36
C LEU A 154 9.74 0.70 12.53
N ASN A 155 10.54 -0.18 13.13
CA ASN A 155 10.12 -1.11 14.20
C ASN A 155 8.81 -1.87 13.88
N PRO A 156 8.74 -2.61 12.75
CA PRO A 156 7.50 -3.23 12.31
C PRO A 156 6.99 -4.26 13.31
N GLY A 157 5.66 -4.36 13.46
CA GLY A 157 5.03 -5.43 14.25
C GLY A 157 4.72 -6.68 13.42
N LEU A 158 4.66 -6.53 12.10
CA LEU A 158 4.39 -7.60 11.14
C LEU A 158 5.26 -7.41 9.89
N ILE A 159 5.82 -8.52 9.39
CA ILE A 159 6.47 -8.61 8.09
C ILE A 159 5.65 -9.53 7.21
N PHE A 160 5.22 -9.04 6.05
CA PHE A 160 4.65 -9.85 4.99
C PHE A 160 5.67 -10.04 3.85
N ALA A 161 5.74 -11.24 3.28
CA ALA A 161 6.48 -11.47 2.05
C ALA A 161 5.70 -12.33 1.04
N ALA A 162 5.87 -12.05 -0.25
CA ALA A 162 5.15 -12.80 -1.31
C ALA A 162 5.51 -14.30 -1.35
N ASP A 163 6.72 -14.65 -0.92
CA ASP A 163 7.19 -16.04 -0.88
C ASP A 163 8.24 -16.22 0.21
N GLY A 164 8.02 -17.17 1.11
CA GLY A 164 8.87 -17.38 2.27
C GLY A 164 10.27 -17.85 1.92
N LYS A 165 10.44 -18.69 0.88
CA LYS A 165 11.75 -19.19 0.44
C LYS A 165 12.54 -18.15 -0.34
N ILE A 166 11.88 -17.38 -1.21
CA ILE A 166 12.54 -16.35 -2.02
C ILE A 166 13.05 -15.22 -1.12
N PHE A 167 12.26 -14.82 -0.11
CA PHE A 167 12.59 -13.72 0.80
C PHE A 167 13.24 -14.17 2.10
N ASP A 168 13.52 -15.46 2.30
CA ASP A 168 13.98 -16.04 3.57
C ASP A 168 15.17 -15.29 4.16
N LYS A 169 16.24 -15.11 3.38
CA LYS A 169 17.45 -14.39 3.81
C LYS A 169 17.17 -12.95 4.23
N ALA A 170 16.24 -12.27 3.55
CA ALA A 170 15.88 -10.91 3.87
C ALA A 170 15.08 -10.85 5.18
N ILE A 171 14.18 -11.81 5.40
CA ILE A 171 13.41 -11.96 6.63
C ILE A 171 14.34 -12.30 7.80
N GLU A 172 15.20 -13.31 7.66
CA GLU A 172 16.18 -13.71 8.69
C GLU A 172 17.10 -12.55 9.10
N ALA A 173 17.45 -11.67 8.15
CA ALA A 173 18.32 -10.54 8.41
C ALA A 173 17.71 -9.47 9.33
N VAL A 174 16.38 -9.44 9.49
CA VAL A 174 15.66 -8.34 10.18
C VAL A 174 14.55 -8.77 11.13
N ALA A 175 14.07 -10.01 11.07
CA ALA A 175 13.05 -10.52 11.96
C ALA A 175 13.54 -10.53 13.41
N THR A 176 12.65 -10.18 14.33
CA THR A 176 12.89 -10.29 15.78
C THR A 176 11.78 -11.14 16.39
N GLU A 177 11.97 -11.61 17.62
CA GLU A 177 11.02 -12.50 18.32
C GLU A 177 9.60 -11.90 18.45
N ASN A 178 9.48 -10.57 18.41
CA ASN A 178 8.21 -9.86 18.60
C ASN A 178 7.51 -9.51 17.27
N VAL A 179 7.98 -10.01 16.13
CA VAL A 179 7.43 -9.70 14.81
C VAL A 179 6.68 -10.92 14.27
N GLN A 180 5.43 -10.73 13.87
CA GLN A 180 4.69 -11.77 13.16
C GLN A 180 5.11 -11.80 11.70
N ILE A 181 5.24 -13.00 11.12
CA ILE A 181 5.70 -13.17 9.74
C ILE A 181 4.67 -13.96 8.96
N PHE A 182 4.13 -13.34 7.91
CA PHE A 182 3.16 -13.95 7.01
C PHE A 182 3.72 -14.03 5.59
N VAL A 183 3.48 -15.15 4.93
CA VAL A 183 3.94 -15.38 3.55
C VAL A 183 2.81 -15.91 2.68
N THR A 184 2.76 -15.51 1.42
CA THR A 184 1.70 -16.01 0.51
C THR A 184 1.89 -17.49 0.17
N ALA A 185 3.13 -17.97 0.09
CA ALA A 185 3.46 -19.37 -0.11
C ALA A 185 4.87 -19.70 0.35
N ASN A 186 5.18 -20.99 0.31
CA ASN A 186 6.49 -21.56 0.56
C ASN A 186 7.12 -21.05 1.87
N PRO A 187 6.47 -21.27 3.04
CA PRO A 187 7.12 -20.98 4.31
C PRO A 187 8.50 -21.65 4.39
N ALA A 188 9.52 -20.89 4.75
CA ALA A 188 10.88 -21.42 4.86
C ALA A 188 11.09 -22.21 6.17
N ASN A 189 10.34 -21.85 7.22
CA ASN A 189 10.40 -22.49 8.53
C ASN A 189 9.07 -22.29 9.30
N ALA A 190 8.97 -22.86 10.51
CA ALA A 190 7.74 -22.87 11.30
C ALA A 190 7.32 -21.53 11.90
N SER A 191 8.19 -20.50 11.90
CA SER A 191 7.81 -19.17 12.40
C SER A 191 7.06 -18.34 11.35
N GLN A 192 7.03 -18.79 10.08
CA GLN A 192 6.32 -18.12 9.00
C GLN A 192 4.93 -18.75 8.83
N LYS A 193 3.89 -17.93 8.98
CA LYS A 193 2.48 -18.30 8.79
C LYS A 193 2.02 -18.02 7.38
N LEU A 194 0.96 -18.67 6.92
CA LEU A 194 0.39 -18.40 5.60
C LEU A 194 -0.49 -17.15 5.62
N PHE A 195 -0.40 -16.34 4.58
CA PHE A 195 -1.22 -15.13 4.41
C PHE A 195 -2.73 -15.43 4.51
N ALA A 196 -3.16 -16.61 4.05
CA ALA A 196 -4.55 -17.05 4.12
C ALA A 196 -5.11 -17.04 5.56
N GLU A 197 -4.27 -17.27 6.58
CA GLU A 197 -4.68 -17.24 7.99
C GLU A 197 -5.18 -15.84 8.41
N LEU A 198 -4.68 -14.75 7.80
CA LEU A 198 -5.20 -13.40 8.05
C LEU A 198 -6.65 -13.24 7.58
N GLN A 199 -7.04 -13.98 6.54
CA GLN A 199 -8.39 -13.91 5.96
C GLN A 199 -9.42 -14.77 6.72
N GLU A 200 -8.95 -15.64 7.63
CA GLU A 200 -9.81 -16.52 8.44
C GLU A 200 -10.28 -15.84 9.74
N THR A 201 -9.74 -14.67 10.08
CA THR A 201 -10.07 -13.96 11.32
C THR A 201 -11.50 -13.44 11.28
N THR A 202 -12.33 -13.77 12.28
CA THR A 202 -13.75 -13.37 12.30
C THR A 202 -13.90 -11.87 12.53
N ILE A 203 -14.54 -11.16 11.59
CA ILE A 203 -14.77 -9.72 11.67
C ILE A 203 -15.62 -9.37 12.90
N SER A 204 -15.19 -8.38 13.66
CA SER A 204 -15.95 -7.80 14.78
C SER A 204 -16.34 -6.34 14.50
N SER A 205 -17.08 -5.73 15.44
CA SER A 205 -17.39 -4.29 15.38
C SER A 205 -16.15 -3.39 15.43
N ASP A 206 -14.99 -3.92 15.84
CA ASP A 206 -13.79 -3.12 16.05
C ASP A 206 -13.18 -2.63 14.73
N VAL A 207 -13.36 -3.37 13.63
CA VAL A 207 -12.97 -2.91 12.28
C VAL A 207 -13.73 -1.64 11.92
N ALA A 208 -15.06 -1.63 12.10
CA ALA A 208 -15.89 -0.47 11.80
C ALA A 208 -15.55 0.73 12.68
N LYS A 209 -15.30 0.52 13.98
CA LYS A 209 -14.88 1.58 14.90
C LYS A 209 -13.51 2.16 14.53
N ALA A 210 -12.57 1.30 14.13
CA ALA A 210 -11.24 1.73 13.71
C ALA A 210 -11.32 2.52 12.40
N HIS A 211 -12.12 2.08 11.42
CA HIS A 211 -12.34 2.82 10.16
C HIS A 211 -12.99 4.19 10.39
N GLU A 212 -13.94 4.30 11.33
CA GLU A 212 -14.65 5.54 11.62
C GLU A 212 -13.72 6.67 12.07
N VAL A 213 -12.64 6.36 12.79
CA VAL A 213 -11.66 7.33 13.31
C VAL A 213 -10.46 7.57 12.39
N VAL A 214 -10.42 6.94 11.20
CA VAL A 214 -9.42 7.27 10.18
C VAL A 214 -9.76 8.64 9.59
N GLU A 215 -8.81 9.56 9.62
CA GLU A 215 -8.98 10.94 9.14
C GLU A 215 -8.00 11.23 7.99
N PRO A 216 -8.17 12.36 7.26
CA PRO A 216 -7.25 12.74 6.19
C PRO A 216 -5.77 12.80 6.64
N ASP A 217 -5.50 13.17 7.89
CA ASP A 217 -4.13 13.24 8.43
C ASP A 217 -3.61 11.90 8.98
N THR A 218 -4.44 10.86 9.04
CA THR A 218 -4.00 9.52 9.44
C THR A 218 -2.98 8.99 8.42
N ILE A 219 -1.83 8.54 8.92
CA ILE A 219 -0.75 8.00 8.08
C ILE A 219 -1.23 6.71 7.41
N ALA A 220 -1.19 6.70 6.08
CA ALA A 220 -1.54 5.55 5.26
C ALA A 220 -0.32 4.66 5.00
N LYS A 221 0.83 5.26 4.67
CA LYS A 221 2.05 4.51 4.36
C LYS A 221 3.33 5.29 4.57
N PHE A 222 4.42 4.56 4.73
CA PHE A 222 5.79 5.07 4.68
C PHE A 222 6.45 4.64 3.38
N LEU A 223 7.04 5.59 2.65
CA LEU A 223 7.89 5.30 1.49
C LEU A 223 9.34 5.64 1.82
N PHE A 224 10.25 4.72 1.55
CA PHE A 224 11.66 4.93 1.82
C PHE A 224 12.40 5.43 0.58
N THR A 225 13.17 6.50 0.77
CA THR A 225 14.07 7.03 -0.26
C THR A 225 15.52 6.78 0.14
N SER A 226 16.41 6.67 -0.85
CA SER A 226 17.82 6.37 -0.63
C SER A 226 18.55 7.43 0.22
N GLY A 227 18.01 8.65 0.27
CA GLY A 227 18.54 9.80 1.02
C GLY A 227 19.91 10.24 0.50
N THR A 228 20.12 11.54 0.30
CA THR A 228 21.44 12.08 -0.12
C THR A 228 22.56 11.80 0.89
N THR A 229 22.20 11.48 2.14
CA THR A 229 23.11 11.20 3.26
C THR A 229 23.38 9.71 3.48
N GLY A 230 22.85 8.82 2.64
CA GLY A 230 23.13 7.37 2.71
C GLY A 230 22.32 6.58 3.74
N SER A 231 21.55 7.18 4.64
CA SER A 231 20.58 6.45 5.49
C SER A 231 19.16 6.62 4.95
N PRO A 232 18.35 5.54 4.87
CA PRO A 232 16.97 5.62 4.43
C PRO A 232 16.14 6.60 5.28
N LYS A 233 15.31 7.41 4.62
CA LYS A 233 14.35 8.29 5.29
C LYS A 233 12.93 7.83 4.98
N ALA A 234 12.09 7.74 6.01
CA ALA A 234 10.67 7.44 5.86
C ALA A 234 9.92 8.71 5.43
N VAL A 235 9.35 8.68 4.23
CA VAL A 235 8.44 9.72 3.73
C VAL A 235 7.02 9.33 4.14
N ILE A 236 6.42 10.16 5.00
CA ILE A 236 5.06 9.98 5.50
C ILE A 236 4.07 10.33 4.39
N ASN A 237 3.13 9.43 4.12
CA ASN A 237 1.99 9.67 3.24
C ASN A 237 0.71 9.48 4.04
N THR A 238 -0.14 10.51 4.09
CA THR A 238 -1.45 10.45 4.76
C THR A 238 -2.57 10.11 3.77
N ASN A 239 -3.75 9.77 4.29
CA ASN A 239 -4.94 9.53 3.47
C ASN A 239 -5.29 10.74 2.59
N GLY A 240 -5.33 11.93 3.17
CA GLY A 240 -5.65 13.18 2.48
C GLY A 240 -4.66 13.52 1.36
N MET A 241 -3.36 13.30 1.58
CA MET A 241 -2.35 13.46 0.52
C MET A 241 -2.62 12.54 -0.67
N ILE A 242 -3.02 11.29 -0.41
CA ILE A 242 -3.30 10.33 -1.47
C ILE A 242 -4.61 10.71 -2.18
N CYS A 243 -5.68 10.97 -1.44
CA CYS A 243 -6.98 11.34 -2.00
C CYS A 243 -6.91 12.62 -2.84
N ALA A 244 -6.17 13.63 -2.40
CA ALA A 244 -5.97 14.87 -3.17
C ALA A 244 -5.26 14.65 -4.52
N ASN A 245 -4.38 13.65 -4.61
CA ASN A 245 -3.69 13.29 -5.85
C ASN A 245 -4.51 12.34 -6.76
N GLN A 246 -5.72 11.94 -6.35
CA GLN A 246 -6.62 11.09 -7.13
C GLN A 246 -7.92 11.80 -7.54
N ALA A 247 -8.07 13.08 -7.16
CA ALA A 247 -9.23 13.90 -7.41
C ALA A 247 -9.24 14.50 -8.83
#